data_AF-A0A0Q4FKZ0-F1
#
_entry.id   AF-A0A0Q4FKZ0-F1
#
_cell.length_a   1.000
_cell.length_b   1.000
_cell.length_c   1.000
_cell.angle_alpha   90.00
_cell.angle_beta   90.00
_cell.angle_gamma   90.00
#
_symmetry.space_group_name_H-M   'P 1'
#
loop_
_entity.id
_entity.type
_entity.pdbx_description
1 polymer ?
#
loop_
_entity_poly.entity_id
_entity_poly.type
_entity_poly.pdbx_seq_one_letter_code
_entity_poly.pdbx_strand_id
1 'polypeptide(L)'
;MTTQTTRRGLIGGAGLAGVALFDPFSASAASTGPDAGSMAFRAALDANDAAKRRFNSLPADLETTDEEQFKREEDSMTAAVTHADAAVPTTWGEYTRLIEHMTDGGHFGIDGGNAKRLTEYAKRLLAQGSR
;
A
#
# COMPACT_ATOMS: atom_id res chain seq x y z
N MET A 1 19.00 -37.50 -4.70
CA MET A 1 19.53 -36.61 -3.65
C MET A 1 19.25 -35.19 -4.10
N THR A 2 18.18 -34.58 -3.60
CA THR A 2 17.76 -33.24 -4.02
C THR A 2 18.32 -32.24 -3.03
N THR A 3 19.31 -31.46 -3.47
CA THR A 3 19.95 -30.43 -2.66
C THR A 3 18.99 -29.27 -2.48
N GLN A 4 18.53 -29.10 -1.25
CA GLN A 4 17.81 -27.93 -0.76
C GLN A 4 18.80 -26.77 -0.68
N THR A 5 18.62 -25.72 -1.49
CA THR A 5 19.39 -24.47 -1.34
C THR A 5 18.46 -23.33 -0.96
N THR A 6 18.54 -23.02 0.32
CA THR A 6 18.03 -21.90 1.09
C THR A 6 18.11 -20.53 0.41
N ARG A 7 17.02 -19.77 0.53
CA ARG A 7 16.88 -18.33 0.21
C ARG A 7 17.95 -17.48 0.91
N ARG A 8 18.68 -16.62 0.18
CA ARG A 8 19.08 -15.27 0.61
C ARG A 8 19.84 -14.47 -0.46
N GLY A 9 19.25 -13.34 -0.84
CA GLY A 9 19.95 -12.10 -1.21
C GLY A 9 20.52 -12.00 -2.63
N LEU A 10 19.94 -11.10 -3.44
CA LEU A 10 20.67 -9.90 -3.88
C LEU A 10 19.68 -8.89 -4.47
N ILE A 11 19.52 -7.77 -3.78
CA ILE A 11 19.03 -6.53 -4.35
C ILE A 11 20.14 -6.05 -5.29
N GLY A 12 19.87 -6.03 -6.59
CA GLY A 12 20.77 -5.52 -7.61
C GLY A 12 19.95 -4.75 -8.63
N GLY A 13 19.89 -3.43 -8.46
CA GLY A 13 19.18 -2.55 -9.37
C GLY A 13 19.89 -2.37 -10.70
N ALA A 14 19.12 -2.08 -11.75
CA ALA A 14 19.40 -1.11 -12.80
C ALA A 14 18.36 -1.29 -13.91
N GLY A 15 17.59 -0.23 -14.22
CA GLY A 15 16.78 -0.18 -15.42
C GLY A 15 15.40 0.47 -15.29
N LEU A 16 15.29 1.66 -14.67
CA LEU A 16 14.11 2.49 -14.88
C LEU A 16 14.23 3.19 -16.25
N ALA A 17 13.97 2.45 -17.32
CA ALA A 17 13.69 3.00 -18.63
C ALA A 17 12.17 3.21 -18.72
N GLY A 18 11.80 4.47 -18.97
CA GLY A 18 10.47 4.99 -18.71
C GLY A 18 9.36 4.44 -19.57
N VAL A 19 8.14 4.59 -19.05
CA VAL A 19 6.90 4.70 -19.81
C VAL A 19 6.00 5.64 -19.01
N ALA A 20 6.00 6.93 -19.40
CA ALA A 20 4.94 7.85 -19.04
C ALA A 20 3.72 7.46 -19.88
N LEU A 21 2.73 6.80 -19.28
CA LEU A 21 1.46 6.55 -19.96
C LEU A 21 0.29 6.81 -19.01
N PHE A 22 -0.46 7.84 -19.41
CA PHE A 22 -1.84 8.14 -19.09
C PHE A 22 -2.18 8.45 -17.63
N ASP A 23 -2.21 9.76 -17.36
CA ASP A 23 -2.86 10.35 -16.21
C ASP A 23 -4.29 10.81 -16.63
N PRO A 24 -5.36 10.07 -16.29
CA PRO A 24 -6.72 10.58 -16.44
C PRO A 24 -7.15 11.43 -15.24
N PHE A 25 -6.28 11.76 -14.28
CA PHE A 25 -6.65 12.49 -13.08
C PHE A 25 -6.32 13.98 -13.19
N SER A 26 -6.83 14.61 -14.25
CA SER A 26 -7.26 16.01 -14.12
C SER A 26 -8.52 16.07 -13.27
N ALA A 27 -8.39 15.81 -11.97
CA ALA A 27 -9.35 16.29 -10.99
C ALA A 27 -8.77 17.59 -10.42
N SER A 28 -9.26 18.69 -11.01
CA SER A 28 -9.69 19.90 -10.31
C SER A 28 -9.25 19.99 -8.85
N ALA A 29 -8.53 21.07 -8.53
CA ALA A 29 -8.27 21.53 -7.17
C ALA A 29 -9.54 21.45 -6.31
N ALA A 30 -9.72 20.30 -5.65
CA ALA A 30 -10.79 20.08 -4.72
C ALA A 30 -10.43 20.87 -3.48
N SER A 31 -11.33 21.76 -3.08
CA SER A 31 -11.34 22.38 -1.77
C SER A 31 -10.88 21.35 -0.72
N THR A 32 -9.70 21.57 -0.15
CA THR A 32 -9.09 20.73 0.89
C THR A 32 -9.85 20.94 2.21
N GLY A 33 -11.12 20.59 2.21
CA GLY A 33 -11.89 20.38 3.42
C GLY A 33 -11.42 19.09 4.10
N PRO A 34 -11.61 18.96 5.42
CA PRO A 34 -11.27 17.75 6.17
C PRO A 34 -11.89 16.48 5.55
N ASP A 35 -13.03 16.60 4.87
CA ASP A 35 -13.73 15.49 4.22
C ASP A 35 -12.97 14.91 3.01
N ALA A 36 -12.21 15.73 2.27
CA ALA A 36 -11.45 15.28 1.10
C ALA A 36 -10.27 14.37 1.51
N GLY A 37 -9.61 14.68 2.62
CA GLY A 37 -8.52 13.84 3.15
C GLY A 37 -9.02 12.50 3.67
N SER A 38 -10.16 12.50 4.37
CA SER A 38 -10.80 11.27 4.86
C SER A 38 -11.28 10.36 3.72
N MET A 39 -11.84 10.93 2.65
CA MET A 39 -12.23 10.16 1.45
C MET A 39 -11.02 9.51 0.77
N ALA A 40 -9.92 10.25 0.60
CA ALA A 40 -8.70 9.72 -0.01
C ALA A 40 -8.09 8.57 0.83
N PHE A 41 -8.08 8.72 2.16
CA PHE A 41 -7.62 7.66 3.06
C PHE A 41 -8.46 6.40 2.90
N ARG A 42 -9.80 6.51 2.97
CA ARG A 42 -10.72 5.38 2.85
C ARG A 42 -10.55 4.68 1.50
N ALA A 43 -10.48 5.45 0.41
CA ALA A 43 -10.30 4.90 -0.93
C ALA A 43 -9.02 4.07 -1.06
N ALA A 44 -7.91 4.53 -0.48
CA ALA A 44 -6.64 3.81 -0.54
C ALA A 44 -6.71 2.46 0.20
N LEU A 45 -7.27 2.44 1.41
CA LEU A 45 -7.38 1.21 2.21
C LEU A 45 -8.43 0.25 1.64
N ASP A 46 -9.56 0.75 1.15
CA ASP A 46 -10.59 -0.09 0.54
C ASP A 46 -10.09 -0.73 -0.78
N ALA A 47 -9.27 0.00 -1.56
CA ALA A 47 -8.60 -0.54 -2.73
C ALA A 47 -7.59 -1.64 -2.37
N ASN A 48 -6.85 -1.48 -1.27
CA ASN A 48 -5.98 -2.55 -0.75
C ASN A 48 -6.78 -3.80 -0.35
N ASP A 49 -7.86 -3.63 0.41
CA ASP A 49 -8.72 -4.73 0.86
C ASP A 49 -9.35 -5.47 -0.32
N ALA A 50 -9.72 -4.74 -1.39
CA ALA A 50 -10.21 -5.32 -2.63
C ALA A 50 -9.11 -6.09 -3.38
N ALA A 51 -7.91 -5.52 -3.51
CA ALA A 51 -6.79 -6.17 -4.19
C ALA A 51 -6.35 -7.45 -3.47
N LYS A 52 -6.25 -7.44 -2.13
CA LYS A 52 -5.96 -8.63 -1.32
C LYS A 52 -7.01 -9.72 -1.52
N ARG A 53 -8.30 -9.37 -1.47
CA ARG A 53 -9.38 -10.33 -1.72
C ARG A 53 -9.31 -10.94 -3.12
N ARG A 54 -9.04 -10.10 -4.13
CA ARG A 54 -8.88 -10.56 -5.52
C ARG A 54 -7.71 -11.54 -5.64
N PHE A 55 -6.52 -11.16 -5.15
CA PHE A 55 -5.34 -12.01 -5.22
C PHE A 55 -5.53 -13.35 -4.48
N ASN A 56 -6.11 -13.33 -3.28
CA ASN A 56 -6.39 -14.53 -2.50
C ASN A 56 -7.53 -15.40 -3.07
N SER A 57 -8.29 -14.88 -4.04
CA SER A 57 -9.34 -15.65 -4.74
C SER A 57 -8.85 -16.32 -6.02
N LEU A 58 -7.58 -16.08 -6.41
CA LEU A 58 -6.99 -16.69 -7.59
C LEU A 58 -6.83 -18.22 -7.41
N PRO A 59 -6.87 -19.00 -8.51
CA PRO A 59 -6.55 -20.42 -8.46
C PRO A 59 -5.17 -20.67 -7.83
N ALA A 60 -5.08 -21.68 -6.96
CA ALA A 60 -3.83 -21.98 -6.25
C ALA A 60 -2.68 -22.42 -7.19
N ASP A 61 -3.01 -22.93 -8.37
CA ASP A 61 -2.09 -23.35 -9.41
C ASP A 61 -1.84 -22.27 -10.48
N LEU A 62 -2.37 -21.05 -10.30
CA LEU A 62 -2.24 -19.98 -11.28
C LEU A 62 -0.78 -19.63 -11.56
N GLU A 63 0.08 -19.60 -10.54
CA GLU A 63 1.52 -19.32 -10.70
C GLU A 63 2.19 -20.32 -11.67
N THR A 64 1.72 -21.57 -11.72
CA THR A 64 2.27 -22.61 -12.60
C THR A 64 1.57 -22.67 -13.96
N THR A 65 0.27 -22.35 -14.01
CA THR A 65 -0.56 -22.49 -15.22
C THR A 65 -0.56 -21.22 -16.10
N ASP A 66 -0.40 -20.04 -15.50
CA ASP A 66 -0.26 -18.74 -16.16
C ASP A 66 0.55 -17.78 -15.28
N GLU A 67 1.88 -17.93 -15.33
CA GLU A 67 2.84 -17.13 -14.55
C GLU A 67 2.70 -15.63 -14.84
N GLU A 68 2.43 -15.25 -16.09
CA GLU A 68 2.26 -13.83 -16.45
C GLU A 68 1.02 -13.23 -15.81
N GLN A 69 -0.09 -13.97 -15.78
CA GLN A 69 -1.29 -13.51 -15.07
C GLN A 69 -1.04 -13.41 -13.58
N PHE A 70 -0.44 -14.43 -12.97
CA PHE A 70 -0.10 -14.40 -11.55
C PHE A 70 0.74 -13.17 -11.20
N LYS A 71 1.79 -12.89 -11.98
CA LYS A 71 2.66 -11.73 -11.79
C LYS A 71 1.91 -10.41 -11.90
N ARG A 72 1.01 -10.25 -12.88
CA ARG A 72 0.19 -9.04 -13.02
C ARG A 72 -0.71 -8.80 -11.80
N GLU A 73 -1.29 -9.87 -11.25
CA GLU A 73 -2.12 -9.78 -10.06
C GLU A 73 -1.29 -9.48 -8.80
N GLU A 74 -0.10 -10.07 -8.68
CA GLU A 74 0.86 -9.79 -7.60
C GLU A 74 1.34 -8.34 -7.64
N ASP A 75 1.70 -7.82 -8.82
CA ASP A 75 2.09 -6.43 -9.02
C ASP A 75 0.93 -5.48 -8.70
N SER A 76 -0.29 -5.83 -9.10
CA SER A 76 -1.49 -5.04 -8.78
C SER A 76 -1.76 -5.00 -7.27
N MET A 77 -1.62 -6.13 -6.57
CA MET A 77 -1.75 -6.18 -5.11
C MET A 77 -0.66 -5.34 -4.44
N THR A 78 0.60 -5.50 -4.88
CA THR A 78 1.75 -4.77 -4.35
C THR A 78 1.60 -3.26 -4.49
N ALA A 79 1.12 -2.79 -5.64
CA ALA A 79 0.83 -1.38 -5.87
C ALA A 79 -0.27 -0.87 -4.91
N ALA A 80 -1.34 -1.63 -4.71
CA ALA A 80 -2.42 -1.27 -3.79
C ALA A 80 -1.94 -1.21 -2.32
N VAL A 81 -1.08 -2.14 -1.89
CA VAL A 81 -0.47 -2.10 -0.54
C VAL A 81 0.41 -0.86 -0.39
N THR A 82 1.28 -0.58 -1.37
CA THR A 82 2.16 0.59 -1.34
C THR A 82 1.37 1.90 -1.26
N HIS A 83 0.24 1.98 -1.97
CA HIS A 83 -0.64 3.14 -1.92
C HIS A 83 -1.32 3.29 -0.55
N ALA A 84 -1.79 2.19 0.05
CA ALA A 84 -2.38 2.19 1.39
C ALA A 84 -1.35 2.56 2.49
N ASP A 85 -0.11 2.09 2.41
CA ASP A 85 0.98 2.47 3.33
C ASP A 85 1.29 3.98 3.28
N ALA A 86 1.03 4.63 2.15
CA ALA A 86 1.22 6.07 1.97
C ALA A 86 -0.01 6.90 2.37
N ALA A 87 -1.12 6.26 2.77
CA ALA A 87 -2.35 6.95 3.12
C ALA A 87 -2.15 7.84 4.36
N VAL A 88 -2.78 9.02 4.33
CA VAL A 88 -2.61 10.05 5.37
C VAL A 88 -3.85 10.06 6.26
N PRO A 89 -3.78 9.63 7.53
CA PRO A 89 -4.94 9.58 8.40
C PRO A 89 -5.29 10.98 8.92
N THR A 90 -6.54 11.38 8.77
CA THR A 90 -7.07 12.68 9.23
C THR A 90 -7.77 12.59 10.59
N THR A 91 -8.07 11.37 11.05
CA THR A 91 -8.68 11.12 12.36
C THR A 91 -7.92 10.02 13.11
N TRP A 92 -8.16 9.90 14.42
CA TRP A 92 -7.61 8.80 15.22
C TRP A 92 -8.10 7.42 14.76
N GLY A 93 -9.36 7.30 14.32
CA GLY A 93 -9.88 6.04 13.79
C GLY A 93 -9.15 5.59 12.51
N GLU A 94 -8.86 6.53 11.62
CA GLU A 94 -8.06 6.27 10.41
C GLU A 94 -6.61 5.93 10.77
N TYR A 95 -6.02 6.60 11.76
CA TYR A 95 -4.68 6.30 12.24
C TYR A 95 -4.56 4.87 12.77
N THR A 96 -5.54 4.41 13.56
CA THR A 96 -5.58 3.03 14.05
C THR A 96 -5.70 2.03 12.89
N ARG A 97 -6.60 2.28 11.92
CA ARG A 97 -6.74 1.42 10.73
C ARG A 97 -5.45 1.34 9.91
N LEU A 98 -4.69 2.43 9.82
CA LEU A 98 -3.39 2.43 9.15
C LEU A 98 -2.35 1.58 9.88
N ILE A 99 -2.30 1.64 11.21
CA ILE A 99 -1.41 0.79 12.02
C ILE A 99 -1.77 -0.69 11.83
N GLU A 100 -3.06 -1.03 11.90
CA GLU A 100 -3.54 -2.40 11.68
C GLU A 100 -3.11 -2.91 10.30
N HIS A 101 -3.31 -2.10 9.25
CA HIS A 101 -2.85 -2.41 7.90
C HIS A 101 -1.33 -2.69 7.85
N MET A 102 -0.51 -1.79 8.40
CA MET A 102 0.95 -1.93 8.39
C MET A 102 1.46 -3.11 9.23
N THR A 103 0.65 -3.59 10.19
CA THR A 103 1.02 -4.72 11.06
C THR A 103 0.65 -6.06 10.43
N ASP A 104 -0.52 -6.18 9.81
CA ASP A 104 -1.04 -7.45 9.27
C ASP A 104 -0.70 -7.70 7.80
N GLY A 105 -0.31 -6.67 7.03
CA GLY A 105 -0.02 -6.88 5.62
C GLY A 105 0.29 -5.61 4.84
N GLY A 106 1.07 -4.70 5.44
CA GLY A 106 1.72 -3.59 4.74
C GLY A 106 2.89 -4.07 3.89
N HIS A 107 3.30 -3.27 2.91
CA HIS A 107 4.39 -3.61 1.99
C HIS A 107 5.73 -3.47 2.72
N PHE A 108 5.80 -2.47 3.59
CA PHE A 108 6.83 -2.34 4.60
C PHE A 108 6.14 -2.51 5.95
N GLY A 109 6.58 -3.46 6.78
CA GLY A 109 6.14 -3.52 8.18
C GLY A 109 6.48 -2.23 8.92
N ILE A 110 6.31 -2.18 10.25
CA ILE A 110 6.76 -1.01 11.03
C ILE A 110 8.30 -1.01 11.10
N ASP A 111 8.93 -0.53 10.03
CA ASP A 111 10.37 -0.26 9.95
C ASP A 111 10.68 1.17 10.42
N GLY A 112 11.95 1.57 10.42
CA GLY A 112 12.36 2.90 10.88
C GLY A 112 11.74 4.06 10.10
N GLY A 113 11.44 3.88 8.81
CA GLY A 113 10.79 4.89 7.97
C GLY A 113 9.30 5.02 8.28
N ASN A 114 8.61 3.89 8.39
CA ASN A 114 7.19 3.81 8.74
C ASN A 114 6.91 4.29 10.16
N ALA A 115 7.73 3.87 11.13
CA ALA A 115 7.62 4.31 12.52
C ALA A 115 7.73 5.83 12.65
N LYS A 116 8.64 6.46 11.89
CA LYS A 116 8.77 7.91 11.86
C LYS A 116 7.52 8.58 11.29
N ARG A 117 6.96 8.08 10.18
CA ARG A 117 5.73 8.62 9.58
C ARG A 117 4.54 8.51 10.51
N LEU A 118 4.34 7.35 11.14
CA LEU A 118 3.26 7.14 12.12
C LEU A 118 3.40 8.11 13.29
N THR A 119 4.62 8.32 13.80
CA THR A 119 4.89 9.29 14.86
C THR A 119 4.50 10.71 14.46
N GLU A 120 4.82 11.13 13.24
CA GLU A 120 4.43 12.46 12.74
C GLU A 120 2.92 12.61 12.57
N TYR A 121 2.22 11.57 12.11
CA TYR A 121 0.75 11.58 12.05
C TYR A 121 0.12 11.70 13.44
N ALA A 122 0.60 10.94 14.42
CA ALA A 122 0.11 11.01 15.80
C ALA A 122 0.29 12.42 16.40
N LYS A 123 1.47 13.03 16.21
CA LYS A 123 1.73 14.42 16.65
C LYS A 123 0.75 15.41 16.04
N ARG A 124 0.48 15.29 14.73
CA ARG A 124 -0.47 16.15 14.02
C ARG A 124 -1.88 16.01 14.60
N LEU A 125 -2.35 14.79 14.83
CA LEU A 125 -3.68 14.53 15.37
C LEU A 125 -3.84 15.05 16.81
N LEU A 126 -2.80 14.90 17.66
CA LEU A 126 -2.77 15.48 19.01
C LEU A 126 -2.91 17.01 18.97
N ALA A 127 -2.19 17.68 18.07
CA ALA A 127 -2.24 19.13 17.93
C ALA A 127 -3.60 19.66 17.44
N GLN A 128 -4.37 18.83 16.72
CA GLN A 128 -5.71 19.17 16.24
C GLN A 128 -6.78 19.04 17.33
N GLY A 129 -6.67 18.03 18.20
CA GLY A 129 -7.61 17.81 19.32
C GLY A 129 -7.36 18.71 20.54
N SER A 130 -6.30 19.51 20.54
CA SER A 130 -5.93 20.42 21.64
C SER A 130 -6.40 21.86 21.42
N ARG A 131 -7.27 22.10 20.44
CA ARG A 131 -7.90 23.40 20.12
C ARG A 131 -9.39 23.32 20.37
#